data_AF-A0A7W0ND24-F1
#
_entry.id   AF-A0A7W0ND24-F1
#
_cell.length_a   1.000
_cell.length_b   1.000
_cell.length_c   1.000
_cell.angle_alpha   90.00
_cell.angle_beta   90.00
_cell.angle_gamma   90.00
#
_symmetry.space_group_name_H-M   'P 1'
#
loop_
_entity.id
_entity.type
_entity.pdbx_description
1 polymer ?
#
loop_
_entity_poly.entity_id
_entity_poly.type
_entity_poly.pdbx_seq_one_letter_code
_entity_poly.pdbx_strand_id
1 'polypeptide(L)' 'GVDIAIDDIEAELSTRDDLDTTRTAAPLRVATGAEVIDTDGRSIPEIVNEIEVLARQIWNRSSPPDAAERAPV' A
#
# COMPACT_ATOMS: atom_id res chain seq x y z
N GLY A 1 10.31 -23.84 -10.81
CA GLY A 1 9.10 -23.63 -10.00
C GLY A 1 9.15 -24.58 -8.84
N VAL A 2 8.57 -24.21 -7.71
CA VAL A 2 8.33 -25.13 -6.59
C VAL A 2 6.97 -25.77 -6.82
N ASP A 3 6.89 -27.08 -6.70
CA ASP A 3 5.62 -27.82 -6.74
C ASP A 3 5.02 -27.79 -5.34
N ILE A 4 3.93 -27.05 -5.17
CA ILE A 4 3.28 -26.79 -3.88
C ILE A 4 1.76 -26.73 -4.11
N ALA A 5 0.98 -27.27 -3.16
CA ALA A 5 -0.47 -27.22 -3.24
C ALA A 5 -1.00 -25.82 -2.92
N ILE A 6 -2.13 -25.44 -3.52
CA ILE A 6 -2.77 -24.15 -3.26
C ILE A 6 -3.15 -24.01 -1.77
N ASP A 7 -3.69 -25.09 -1.18
CA ASP A 7 -4.10 -25.12 0.23
C ASP A 7 -2.91 -24.86 1.18
N ASP A 8 -1.71 -25.34 0.81
CA ASP A 8 -0.50 -25.11 1.60
C ASP A 8 -0.09 -23.63 1.55
N ILE A 9 -0.22 -22.98 0.39
CA ILE A 9 0.05 -21.55 0.23
C ILE A 9 -0.94 -20.72 1.05
N GLU A 10 -2.23 -21.06 1.00
CA GLU A 10 -3.26 -20.34 1.77
C GLU A 10 -3.01 -20.44 3.28
N ALA A 11 -2.66 -21.63 3.77
CA ALA A 11 -2.33 -21.83 5.18
C ALA A 11 -1.08 -21.05 5.61
N GLU A 12 -0.05 -21.01 4.77
CA GLU A 12 1.17 -20.23 5.02
C GLU A 12 0.87 -18.72 5.07
N LEU A 13 0.10 -18.21 4.12
CA LEU A 13 -0.28 -16.79 4.07
C LEU A 13 -1.12 -16.39 5.29
N SER A 14 -2.13 -17.19 5.66
CA SER A 14 -2.93 -16.94 6.86
C SER A 14 -2.09 -16.90 8.12
N THR A 15 -1.14 -17.83 8.27
CA THR A 15 -0.22 -17.86 9.41
C THR A 15 0.63 -16.59 9.48
N ARG A 16 1.13 -16.12 8.34
CA ARG A 16 1.92 -14.89 8.27
C ARG A 16 1.08 -13.67 8.65
N ASP A 17 -0.14 -13.58 8.13
CA ASP A 17 -1.03 -12.45 8.39
C ASP A 17 -1.39 -12.35 9.88
N ASP A 18 -1.62 -13.48 10.55
CA ASP A 18 -1.82 -13.55 12.00
C ASP A 18 -0.58 -13.05 12.77
N LEU A 19 0.61 -13.51 12.39
CA LEU A 19 1.87 -13.10 13.04
C LEU A 19 2.15 -11.61 12.85
N ASP A 20 1.98 -11.09 11.63
CA ASP A 20 2.18 -9.67 11.32
C ASP A 20 1.17 -8.79 12.05
N THR A 21 -0.07 -9.27 12.19
CA THR A 21 -1.13 -8.56 12.89
C THR A 21 -0.97 -8.63 14.41
N THR A 22 -0.36 -9.66 14.98
CA THR A 22 -0.29 -9.84 16.45
C THR A 22 1.07 -9.54 17.08
N ARG A 23 2.12 -9.31 16.28
CA ARG A 23 3.46 -9.03 16.81
C ARG A 23 3.49 -7.83 17.76
N THR A 24 4.25 -7.98 18.84
CA THR A 24 4.34 -6.96 19.92
C THR A 24 4.97 -5.65 19.45
N ALA A 25 5.95 -5.71 18.55
CA ALA A 25 6.64 -4.55 18.01
C ALA A 25 6.16 -4.24 16.58
N ALA A 26 5.73 -3.01 16.33
CA ALA A 26 5.28 -2.50 15.04
C ALA A 26 4.22 -3.40 14.34
N PRO A 27 3.10 -3.78 14.99
CA PRO A 27 2.08 -4.65 14.37
C PRO A 27 1.53 -4.06 13.06
N LEU A 28 1.19 -4.93 12.11
CA LEU A 28 0.56 -4.52 10.86
C LEU A 28 -0.86 -3.97 11.14
N ARG A 29 -1.03 -2.65 11.03
CA ARG A 29 -2.29 -1.95 11.22
C ARG A 29 -2.40 -0.81 10.22
N VAL A 30 -3.62 -0.48 9.83
CA VAL A 30 -3.90 0.73 9.04
C VAL A 30 -3.56 1.95 9.91
N ALA A 31 -2.71 2.84 9.39
CA ALA A 31 -2.33 4.05 10.09
C ALA A 31 -3.48 5.08 10.09
N THR A 32 -3.50 5.94 11.11
CA THR A 32 -4.45 7.06 11.14
C THR A 32 -4.23 7.98 9.94
N GLY A 33 -5.28 8.21 9.16
CA GLY A 33 -5.23 9.03 7.95
C GLY A 33 -4.69 8.32 6.70
N ALA A 34 -4.45 7.00 6.77
CA ALA A 34 -4.17 6.21 5.58
C ALA A 34 -5.44 5.94 4.78
N GLU A 35 -5.34 6.04 3.46
CA GLU A 35 -6.36 5.58 2.52
C GLU A 35 -6.14 4.08 2.24
N VAL A 36 -7.21 3.28 2.32
CA VAL A 36 -7.16 1.84 2.04
C VAL A 36 -7.56 1.61 0.58
N ILE A 37 -6.67 0.96 -0.18
CA ILE A 37 -6.90 0.61 -1.58
C ILE A 37 -7.00 -0.91 -1.67
N ASP A 38 -8.19 -1.42 -2.01
CA ASP A 38 -8.38 -2.83 -2.33
C ASP A 38 -7.90 -3.10 -3.76
N THR A 39 -7.10 -4.15 -3.92
CA THR A 39 -6.42 -4.51 -5.15
C THR A 39 -6.90 -5.83 -5.74
N ASP A 40 -7.81 -6.54 -5.07
CA ASP A 40 -8.25 -7.87 -5.51
C ASP A 40 -8.92 -7.81 -6.88
N GLY A 41 -8.48 -8.69 -7.78
CA GLY A 41 -9.00 -8.78 -9.15
C GLY A 41 -8.67 -7.58 -10.06
N ARG A 42 -7.85 -6.63 -9.62
CA ARG A 42 -7.46 -5.44 -10.38
C ARG A 42 -6.13 -5.63 -11.10
N SER A 43 -5.95 -4.90 -12.19
CA SER A 43 -4.68 -4.88 -12.91
C SER A 43 -3.67 -3.93 -12.26
N ILE A 44 -2.39 -4.23 -12.43
CA ILE A 44 -1.29 -3.39 -11.93
C ILE A 44 -1.41 -1.93 -12.42
N PRO A 45 -1.67 -1.64 -13.72
CA PRO A 45 -1.78 -0.25 -14.19
C PRO A 45 -2.92 0.54 -13.52
N GLU A 46 -4.05 -0.11 -13.25
CA GLU A 46 -5.19 0.54 -12.57
C GLU A 46 -4.81 0.97 -11.15
N ILE A 47 -4.12 0.10 -10.41
CA ILE A 47 -3.69 0.36 -9.03
C ILE A 47 -2.65 1.48 -9.01
N VAL A 48 -1.66 1.42 -9.89
CA VAL A 48 -0.59 2.44 -9.97
C VAL A 48 -1.16 3.81 -10.31
N ASN A 49 -2.09 3.88 -11.26
CA ASN A 49 -2.73 5.15 -11.65
C ASN A 49 -3.54 5.75 -10.48
N GLU A 50 -4.27 4.93 -9.72
CA GLU A 50 -5.00 5.41 -8.53
C GLU A 50 -4.05 5.98 -7.47
N ILE A 51 -2.96 5.27 -7.17
CA ILE A 51 -1.95 5.73 -6.21
C ILE A 51 -1.34 7.07 -6.66
N GLU A 52 -1.00 7.21 -7.94
CA GLU A 52 -0.42 8.45 -8.47
C GLU A 52 -1.38 9.64 -8.29
N VAL A 53 -2.66 9.45 -8.64
CA VAL A 53 -3.68 10.49 -8.52
C VAL A 53 -3.86 10.92 -7.06
N LEU A 54 -3.98 9.96 -6.13
CA LEU A 54 -4.13 10.23 -4.70
C LEU A 54 -2.91 10.98 -4.14
N ALA A 55 -1.71 10.53 -4.48
CA ALA A 55 -0.47 11.17 -4.04
C ALA A 55 -0.39 12.64 -4.49
N ARG A 56 -0.71 12.93 -5.76
CA ARG A 56 -0.72 14.31 -6.28
C ARG A 56 -1.78 15.17 -5.60
N GLN A 57 -2.98 14.64 -5.37
CA GLN A 57 -4.06 15.37 -4.70
C GLN A 57 -3.68 15.74 -3.27
N ILE A 58 -3.13 14.79 -2.50
CA ILE A 58 -2.69 15.03 -1.13
C ILE A 58 -1.54 16.03 -1.11
N TRP A 59 -0.56 15.87 -2.01
CA TRP A 59 0.58 16.78 -2.12
C TRP A 59 0.15 18.23 -2.42
N ASN A 60 -0.77 18.41 -3.37
CA ASN A 60 -1.27 19.74 -3.75
C ASN A 60 -2.10 20.39 -2.63
N ARG A 61 -2.89 19.60 -1.88
CA ARG A 61 -3.63 20.11 -0.71
C ARG A 61 -2.71 20.51 0.44
N SER A 62 -1.55 19.85 0.55
CA SER A 62 -0.60 20.04 1.65
C SER A 62 0.52 21.03 1.32
N SER A 63 0.65 21.46 0.06
CA SER A 63 1.67 22.42 -0.36
C SER A 63 1.26 23.85 0.00
N PRO A 64 2.12 24.64 0.69
CA PRO A 64 1.97 26.09 0.72
C PRO A 64 2.24 26.67 -0.68
N PRO A 65 1.74 27.87 -1.00
CA PRO A 65 1.87 28.48 -2.34
C PRO A 65 3.30 28.77 -2.85
N ASP A 66 4.36 28.37 -2.12
CA ASP A 66 5.76 28.74 -2.39
C ASP A 66 6.66 27.58 -2.86
N ALA A 67 6.13 26.36 -3.02
CA ALA A 67 6.92 25.22 -3.51
C ALA A 67 7.18 25.24 -5.04
N ALA A 68 6.62 26.23 -5.75
CA ALA A 68 6.80 26.38 -7.21
C ALA A 68 8.20 26.88 -7.61
N GLU A 69 9.04 27.34 -6.68
CA GLU A 69 10.37 27.91 -6.98
C GLU A 69 11.54 26.92 -6.82
N ARG A 70 11.30 25.61 -6.82
CA ARG A 70 12.37 24.60 -6.81
C ARG A 70 12.27 23.58 -7.92
N ALA A 71 12.29 24.08 -9.15
CA ALA A 71 13.13 23.51 -10.20
C ALA A 71 14.07 24.65 -10.66
N PRO A 72 15.40 24.45 -10.77
CA PRO A 72 15.95 23.49 -11.75
C PRO A 72 17.28 22.80 -11.37
N VAL A 73 17.57 21.67 -12.04
CA VAL A 73 18.76 21.39 -12.90
C VAL A 73 18.58 20.03 -13.55
#